data_AF-A0A8T7KNQ8-F1
#
_entry.id   AF-A0A8T7KNQ8-F1
#
_cell.length_a   1.000
_cell.length_b   1.000
_cell.length_c   1.000
_cell.angle_alpha   90.00
_cell.angle_beta   90.00
_cell.angle_gamma   90.00
#
_symmetry.space_group_name_H-M   'P 1'
#
loop_
_entity.id
_entity.type
_entity.pdbx_description
1 polymer ?
#
loop_
_entity_poly.entity_id
_entity_poly.type
_entity_poly.pdbx_seq_one_letter_code
_entity_poly.pdbx_strand_id
1 'polypeptide(L)'
;MAANPATAAALGEDAVLMPGAPIAGPLVEEVTKGLGLLLLFVLLGGAFDNMRDGLIYGALIGLGFTWIEAPLYVAKGYGEYSFAPWNFQFGYRYAYALFGFSGYPLYTGLFGAALGLSWQVRARWLRWLLPPGGLLLGIAAHALNNGLGLIAVGITGQAADRCAVGLMGIEK
;
A
#
# COMPACT_ATOMS: atom_id res chain seq x y z
N MET A 1 26.11 1.51 -12.44
CA MET A 1 25.50 2.60 -11.62
C MET A 1 25.64 2.16 -10.17
N ALA A 2 26.68 2.63 -9.47
CA ALA A 2 26.99 2.15 -8.12
C ALA A 2 25.90 2.62 -7.14
N ALA A 3 25.38 1.71 -6.33
CA ALA A 3 24.42 2.03 -5.28
C ALA A 3 25.03 3.06 -4.32
N ASN A 4 24.29 4.13 -4.02
CA ASN A 4 24.73 5.14 -3.06
C ASN A 4 24.80 4.46 -1.67
N PRO A 5 25.91 4.55 -0.92
CA PRO A 5 26.03 3.95 0.40
C PRO A 5 24.93 4.40 1.37
N ALA A 6 24.36 5.60 1.19
CA ALA A 6 23.20 6.07 1.96
C ALA A 6 21.89 5.32 1.60
N THR A 7 21.70 4.92 0.34
CA THR A 7 20.57 4.06 -0.05
C THR A 7 20.73 2.64 0.46
N ALA A 8 21.96 2.13 0.58
CA ALA A 8 22.22 0.83 1.19
C ALA A 8 22.09 0.88 2.72
N ALA A 9 22.46 1.99 3.38
CA ALA A 9 22.32 2.15 4.82
C ALA A 9 20.88 2.45 5.27
N ALA A 10 20.10 3.19 4.47
CA ALA A 10 18.69 3.51 4.77
C ALA A 10 17.73 2.37 4.42
N LEU A 11 18.10 1.50 3.49
CA LEU A 11 17.24 0.40 3.03
C LEU A 11 17.75 -0.98 3.53
N GLY A 12 18.98 -1.08 4.00
CA GLY A 12 19.69 -2.35 4.21
C GLY A 12 20.32 -2.83 2.89
N GLU A 13 21.50 -3.46 2.95
CA GLU A 13 22.20 -4.04 1.78
C GLU A 13 21.29 -4.96 0.94
N ASP A 14 20.23 -5.49 1.54
CA ASP A 14 19.26 -6.41 0.93
C ASP A 14 18.08 -5.73 0.21
N ALA A 15 17.77 -4.46 0.51
CA ALA A 15 16.59 -3.81 -0.07
C ALA A 15 16.83 -3.20 -1.44
N VAL A 16 18.10 -2.96 -1.80
CA VAL A 16 18.50 -2.68 -3.19
C VAL A 16 18.48 -3.97 -4.03
N LEU A 17 18.57 -5.15 -3.41
CA LEU A 17 18.58 -6.45 -4.07
C LEU A 17 17.19 -7.10 -4.25
N MET A 18 16.12 -6.51 -3.70
CA MET A 18 14.76 -6.92 -4.01
C MET A 18 13.94 -5.79 -4.65
N PRO A 19 14.04 -5.58 -5.98
CA PRO A 19 12.93 -5.01 -6.75
C PRO A 19 11.60 -5.74 -6.52
N GLY A 20 11.63 -6.94 -5.90
CA GLY A 20 10.46 -7.67 -5.45
C GLY A 20 9.73 -7.07 -4.24
N ALA A 21 10.36 -6.33 -3.32
CA ALA A 21 9.67 -5.90 -2.08
C ALA A 21 8.48 -4.93 -2.31
N PRO A 22 8.59 -3.91 -3.18
CA PRO A 22 7.46 -3.01 -3.48
C PRO A 22 6.34 -3.66 -4.31
N ILE A 23 6.56 -4.87 -4.85
CA ILE A 23 5.62 -5.57 -5.74
C ILE A 23 5.02 -6.79 -5.03
N ALA A 24 5.86 -7.60 -4.38
CA ALA A 24 5.47 -8.82 -3.68
C ALA A 24 4.63 -8.52 -2.44
N GLY A 25 4.94 -7.45 -1.69
CA GLY A 25 4.12 -7.00 -0.55
C GLY A 25 2.68 -6.69 -1.00
N PRO A 26 2.48 -5.73 -1.90
CA PRO A 26 1.17 -5.39 -2.45
C PRO A 26 0.43 -6.58 -3.09
N LEU A 27 1.14 -7.47 -3.78
CA LEU A 27 0.55 -8.67 -4.34
C LEU A 27 -0.06 -9.56 -3.25
N VAL A 28 0.73 -9.91 -2.22
CA VAL A 28 0.26 -10.79 -1.14
C VAL A 28 -0.87 -10.14 -0.35
N GLU A 29 -0.74 -8.85 -0.06
CA GLU A 29 -1.75 -8.12 0.70
C GLU A 29 -3.07 -7.99 -0.05
N GLU A 30 -3.07 -7.53 -1.30
CA GLU A 30 -4.31 -7.33 -2.05
C GLU A 30 -4.97 -8.66 -2.43
N VAL A 31 -4.20 -9.73 -2.65
CA VAL A 31 -4.77 -11.08 -2.80
C VAL A 31 -5.42 -11.53 -1.50
N THR A 32 -4.78 -11.33 -0.35
CA THR A 32 -5.34 -11.71 0.96
C THR A 32 -6.61 -10.93 1.28
N LYS A 33 -6.60 -9.61 1.06
CA LYS A 33 -7.77 -8.72 1.19
C LYS A 33 -8.87 -9.14 0.21
N GLY A 34 -8.51 -9.46 -1.02
CA GLY A 34 -9.41 -9.94 -2.05
C GLY A 34 -10.09 -11.26 -1.68
N LEU A 35 -9.35 -12.21 -1.09
CA LEU A 35 -9.93 -13.45 -0.55
C LEU A 35 -10.91 -13.17 0.59
N GLY A 36 -10.57 -12.24 1.50
CA GLY A 36 -11.48 -11.78 2.54
C GLY A 36 -12.76 -11.16 1.97
N LEU A 37 -12.65 -10.37 0.90
CA LEU A 37 -13.81 -9.78 0.22
C LEU A 37 -14.65 -10.83 -0.51
N LEU A 38 -14.04 -11.84 -1.15
CA LEU A 38 -14.77 -12.94 -1.77
C LEU A 38 -15.51 -13.78 -0.73
N LEU A 39 -14.88 -14.04 0.42
CA LEU A 39 -15.55 -14.69 1.55
C LEU A 39 -16.75 -13.86 2.01
N LEU A 40 -16.56 -12.55 2.20
CA LEU A 40 -17.61 -11.63 2.59
C LEU A 40 -18.74 -11.57 1.57
N PHE A 41 -18.42 -11.58 0.27
CA PHE A 41 -19.38 -11.66 -0.83
C PHE A 41 -20.25 -12.93 -0.74
N VAL A 42 -19.64 -14.09 -0.47
CA VAL A 42 -20.38 -15.36 -0.31
C VAL A 42 -21.25 -15.34 0.96
N LEU A 43 -20.75 -14.77 2.06
CA LEU A 43 -21.45 -14.74 3.35
C LEU A 43 -22.61 -13.72 3.40
N LEU A 44 -22.44 -12.55 2.78
CA LEU A 44 -23.46 -11.48 2.77
C LEU A 44 -24.51 -11.66 1.66
N GLY A 45 -24.27 -12.55 0.70
CA GLY A 45 -25.24 -12.90 -0.34
C GLY A 45 -25.78 -11.68 -1.08
N GLY A 46 -27.11 -11.53 -1.12
CA GLY A 46 -27.81 -10.48 -1.88
C GLY A 46 -27.60 -9.04 -1.39
N ALA A 47 -26.90 -8.81 -0.28
CA ALA A 47 -26.51 -7.45 0.15
C ALA A 47 -25.34 -6.87 -0.66
N PHE A 48 -24.72 -7.69 -1.51
CA PHE A 48 -23.70 -7.27 -2.47
C PHE A 48 -24.28 -7.46 -3.88
N ASP A 49 -25.06 -6.48 -4.34
CA ASP A 49 -25.79 -6.59 -5.62
C ASP A 49 -25.26 -5.67 -6.72
N ASN A 50 -24.48 -4.65 -6.35
CA ASN A 50 -24.04 -3.61 -7.26
C ASN A 50 -22.57 -3.19 -7.07
N MET A 51 -22.11 -2.32 -7.98
CA MET A 51 -20.71 -1.84 -8.02
C MET A 51 -20.38 -0.98 -6.79
N ARG A 52 -21.35 -0.22 -6.28
CA ARG A 52 -21.16 0.67 -5.13
C ARG A 52 -20.98 -0.15 -3.87
N ASP A 53 -21.80 -1.17 -3.67
CA ASP A 53 -21.67 -2.08 -2.52
C ASP A 53 -20.31 -2.76 -2.55
N GLY A 54 -19.89 -3.24 -3.72
CA GLY A 54 -18.57 -3.81 -3.87
C GLY A 54 -17.43 -2.85 -3.57
N LEU A 55 -17.52 -1.59 -4.02
CA LEU A 55 -16.57 -0.54 -3.66
C LEU A 55 -16.53 -0.32 -2.14
N ILE A 56 -17.70 -0.22 -1.50
CA ILE A 56 -17.82 0.05 -0.06
C ILE A 56 -17.27 -1.11 0.76
N TYR A 57 -17.69 -2.34 0.49
CA TYR A 57 -17.22 -3.51 1.23
C TYR A 57 -15.73 -3.79 0.98
N GLY A 58 -15.25 -3.58 -0.26
CA GLY A 58 -13.83 -3.65 -0.56
C GLY A 58 -13.04 -2.60 0.22
N ALA A 59 -13.53 -1.37 0.29
CA ALA A 59 -12.92 -0.30 1.08
C ALA A 59 -12.94 -0.60 2.59
N LEU A 60 -14.00 -1.19 3.12
CA LEU A 60 -14.08 -1.59 4.53
C LEU A 60 -13.08 -2.71 4.88
N ILE A 61 -12.89 -3.69 3.99
CA ILE A 61 -11.83 -4.72 4.15
C ILE A 61 -10.46 -4.04 4.17
N GLY A 62 -10.18 -3.15 3.20
CA GLY A 62 -8.91 -2.43 3.14
C GLY A 62 -8.67 -1.57 4.39
N LEU A 63 -9.71 -0.91 4.90
CA LEU A 63 -9.66 -0.12 6.13
C LEU A 63 -9.34 -0.99 7.36
N GLY A 64 -10.01 -2.14 7.50
CA GLY A 64 -9.75 -3.09 8.57
C GLY A 64 -8.32 -3.63 8.54
N PHE A 65 -7.77 -3.83 7.34
CA PHE A 65 -6.38 -4.25 7.17
C PHE A 65 -5.40 -3.18 7.66
N THR A 66 -5.58 -1.91 7.26
CA THR A 66 -4.76 -0.78 7.75
C THR A 66 -4.82 -0.66 9.26
N TRP A 67 -6.00 -0.87 9.86
CA TRP A 67 -6.18 -0.79 11.31
C TRP A 67 -5.34 -1.82 12.08
N ILE A 68 -5.15 -3.01 11.51
CA ILE A 68 -4.34 -4.09 12.11
C ILE A 68 -2.85 -3.90 11.79
N GLU A 69 -2.53 -3.42 10.58
CA GLU A 69 -1.16 -3.28 10.10
C GLU A 69 -0.43 -2.09 10.75
N ALA A 70 -1.14 -0.97 10.96
CA ALA A 70 -0.53 0.25 11.46
C ALA A 70 0.15 0.09 12.84
N PRO A 71 -0.45 -0.59 13.85
CA PRO A 71 0.23 -0.90 15.11
C PRO A 71 1.47 -1.78 14.95
N LEU A 72 1.44 -2.79 14.07
CA LEU A 72 2.58 -3.70 13.86
C LEU A 72 3.81 -2.95 13.35
N TYR A 73 3.62 -2.05 12.38
CA TYR A 73 4.74 -1.23 11.92
C TYR A 73 5.19 -0.18 12.94
N VAL A 74 4.30 0.31 13.80
CA VAL A 74 4.69 1.22 14.89
C VAL A 74 5.59 0.47 15.88
N ALA A 75 5.20 -0.75 16.26
CA ALA A 75 5.99 -1.61 17.14
C ALA A 75 7.35 -1.96 16.52
N LYS A 76 7.38 -2.32 15.23
CA LYS A 76 8.63 -2.58 14.50
C LYS A 76 9.56 -1.37 14.52
N GLY A 77 9.04 -0.18 14.19
CA GLY A 77 9.84 1.06 14.21
C GLY A 77 10.37 1.40 15.60
N TYR A 78 9.60 1.14 16.66
CA TYR A 78 10.08 1.35 18.03
C TYR A 78 11.25 0.40 18.37
N GLY A 79 11.19 -0.85 17.94
CA GLY A 79 12.26 -1.82 18.14
C GLY A 79 13.55 -1.48 17.39
N GLU A 80 13.46 -0.86 16.21
CA GLU A 80 14.62 -0.49 15.39
C GLU A 80 15.30 0.79 15.88
N TYR A 81 14.53 1.81 16.27
CA TYR A 81 15.09 3.15 16.54
C TYR A 81 15.09 3.54 18.03
N SER A 82 14.56 2.70 18.93
CA SER A 82 14.41 2.98 20.38
C SER A 82 13.63 4.25 20.73
N PHE A 83 13.02 4.91 19.73
CA PHE A 83 12.05 5.98 19.87
C PHE A 83 10.95 5.78 18.82
N ALA A 84 9.69 6.06 19.18
CA ALA A 84 8.60 6.04 18.22
C ALA A 84 8.41 7.47 17.69
N PRO A 85 8.67 7.76 16.40
CA PRO A 85 8.26 9.01 15.79
C PRO A 85 6.74 9.00 15.59
N TRP A 86 5.99 9.08 16.70
CA TRP A 86 4.53 8.98 16.74
C TRP A 86 3.87 9.93 15.74
N ASN A 87 4.42 11.13 15.56
CA ASN A 87 3.90 12.15 14.63
C ASN A 87 3.95 11.68 13.16
N PHE A 88 5.06 11.05 12.76
CA PHE A 88 5.22 10.49 11.42
C PHE A 88 4.37 9.24 11.24
N GLN A 89 4.34 8.36 12.24
CA GLN A 89 3.60 7.10 12.16
C GLN A 89 2.08 7.29 12.22
N PHE A 90 1.56 8.21 13.04
CA PHE A 90 0.14 8.56 13.05
C PHE A 90 -0.24 9.38 11.80
N GLY A 91 0.55 10.38 11.42
CA GLY A 91 0.25 11.22 10.26
C GLY A 91 0.23 10.44 8.95
N TYR A 92 1.27 9.65 8.68
CA TYR A 92 1.35 8.89 7.43
C TYR A 92 0.47 7.63 7.46
N ARG A 93 0.49 6.83 8.53
CA ARG A 93 -0.23 5.54 8.51
C ARG A 93 -1.71 5.67 8.83
N TYR A 94 -2.09 6.60 9.70
CA TYR A 94 -3.49 6.79 10.07
C TYR A 94 -4.14 7.91 9.27
N ALA A 95 -3.52 9.10 9.14
CA ALA A 95 -4.17 10.17 8.37
C ALA A 95 -4.07 9.95 6.85
N TYR A 96 -2.89 9.58 6.33
CA TYR A 96 -2.69 9.40 4.88
C TYR A 96 -3.20 8.04 4.36
N ALA A 97 -3.00 6.95 5.12
CA ALA A 97 -3.41 5.61 4.69
C ALA A 97 -4.86 5.20 5.04
N LEU A 98 -5.52 5.82 6.03
CA LEU A 98 -6.95 5.57 6.30
C LEU A 98 -7.89 6.52 5.54
N PHE A 99 -7.51 7.79 5.37
CA PHE A 99 -8.41 8.84 4.85
C PHE A 99 -7.93 9.48 3.54
N GLY A 100 -6.72 9.15 3.06
CA GLY A 100 -6.17 9.70 1.82
C GLY A 100 -6.57 8.91 0.57
N PHE A 101 -6.44 9.56 -0.59
CA PHE A 101 -6.62 8.96 -1.92
C PHE A 101 -5.60 7.84 -2.22
N SER A 102 -4.50 7.78 -1.46
CA SER A 102 -3.48 6.73 -1.45
C SER A 102 -3.72 5.65 -0.38
N GLY A 103 -4.92 5.59 0.19
CA GLY A 103 -5.24 4.63 1.23
C GLY A 103 -5.52 3.22 0.71
N TYR A 104 -5.11 2.23 1.49
CA TYR A 104 -5.46 0.80 1.31
C TYR A 104 -6.97 0.52 1.08
N PRO A 105 -7.93 1.32 1.60
CA PRO A 105 -9.34 1.16 1.25
C PRO A 105 -9.60 1.27 -0.26
N LEU A 106 -8.89 2.13 -0.98
CA LEU A 106 -9.13 2.33 -2.40
C LEU A 106 -8.71 1.11 -3.23
N TYR A 107 -7.58 0.47 -2.91
CA TYR A 107 -7.04 -0.63 -3.70
C TYR A 107 -7.94 -1.86 -3.67
N THR A 108 -8.35 -2.28 -2.48
CA THR A 108 -9.32 -3.38 -2.33
C THR A 108 -10.73 -2.95 -2.77
N GLY A 109 -11.06 -1.66 -2.64
CA GLY A 109 -12.29 -1.07 -3.19
C GLY A 109 -12.38 -1.20 -4.72
N LEU A 110 -11.28 -1.05 -5.46
CA LEU A 110 -11.24 -1.23 -6.92
C LEU A 110 -11.56 -2.67 -7.32
N PHE A 111 -11.00 -3.64 -6.59
CA PHE A 111 -11.35 -5.05 -6.78
C PHE A 111 -12.83 -5.30 -6.49
N GLY A 112 -13.34 -4.77 -5.37
CA GLY A 112 -14.75 -4.91 -5.01
C GLY A 112 -15.71 -4.26 -6.00
N ALA A 113 -15.38 -3.07 -6.51
CA ALA A 113 -16.16 -2.39 -7.53
C ALA A 113 -16.22 -3.22 -8.83
N ALA A 114 -15.08 -3.77 -9.26
CA ALA A 114 -15.04 -4.62 -10.44
C ALA A 114 -15.81 -5.94 -10.24
N LEU A 115 -15.73 -6.52 -9.04
CA LEU A 115 -16.52 -7.68 -8.65
C LEU A 115 -18.02 -7.36 -8.73
N GLY A 116 -18.50 -6.26 -8.16
CA GLY A 116 -19.91 -5.85 -8.22
C GLY A 116 -20.38 -5.47 -9.64
N LEU A 117 -19.50 -4.86 -10.45
CA LEU A 117 -19.79 -4.55 -11.85
C LEU A 117 -19.93 -5.82 -12.70
N SER A 118 -19.19 -6.88 -12.38
CA SER A 118 -19.21 -8.15 -13.13
C SER A 118 -20.59 -8.80 -13.20
N TRP A 119 -21.49 -8.52 -12.26
CA TRP A 119 -22.86 -9.04 -12.23
C TRP A 119 -23.84 -8.18 -13.05
N GLN A 120 -23.51 -6.91 -13.29
CA GLN A 120 -24.37 -5.95 -13.99
C GLN A 120 -24.09 -5.87 -15.50
N VAL A 121 -22.93 -6.36 -15.96
CA VAL A 121 -22.59 -6.32 -17.38
C VAL A 121 -23.36 -7.37 -18.21
N ARG A 122 -23.81 -6.94 -19.40
CA ARG A 122 -24.52 -7.79 -20.37
C ARG A 122 -23.58 -8.77 -21.08
N ALA A 123 -22.35 -8.34 -21.37
CA ALA A 123 -21.40 -9.18 -22.08
C ALA A 123 -20.83 -10.24 -21.13
N ARG A 124 -21.08 -11.52 -21.45
CA ARG A 124 -20.67 -12.66 -20.60
C ARG A 124 -19.16 -12.72 -20.36
N TRP A 125 -18.34 -12.33 -21.33
CA TRP A 125 -16.89 -12.32 -21.20
C TRP A 125 -16.40 -11.28 -20.18
N LEU A 126 -17.05 -10.11 -20.09
CA LEU A 126 -16.71 -9.07 -19.11
C LEU A 126 -16.94 -9.54 -17.67
N ARG A 127 -17.90 -10.45 -17.45
CA ARG A 127 -18.16 -11.02 -16.12
C ARG A 127 -16.96 -11.75 -15.54
N TRP A 128 -16.19 -12.40 -16.41
CA TRP A 128 -14.99 -13.14 -16.04
C TRP A 128 -13.73 -12.28 -16.05
N LEU A 129 -13.70 -11.21 -16.86
CA LEU A 129 -12.54 -10.34 -16.98
C LEU A 129 -12.49 -9.24 -15.91
N LEU A 130 -13.64 -8.73 -15.48
CA LEU A 130 -13.71 -7.61 -14.53
C LEU A 130 -13.08 -7.95 -13.17
N PRO A 131 -13.39 -9.07 -12.49
CA PRO A 131 -12.79 -9.37 -11.20
C PRO A 131 -11.25 -9.47 -11.22
N PRO A 132 -10.60 -10.26 -12.10
CA PRO A 132 -9.14 -10.28 -12.15
C PRO A 132 -8.56 -8.94 -12.61
N GLY A 133 -9.23 -8.22 -13.52
CA GLY A 133 -8.80 -6.87 -13.93
C GLY A 133 -8.83 -5.87 -12.78
N GLY A 134 -9.87 -5.88 -11.94
CA GLY A 134 -9.97 -5.03 -10.75
C GLY A 134 -8.93 -5.37 -9.69
N LEU A 135 -8.64 -6.66 -9.48
CA LEU A 135 -7.58 -7.10 -8.56
C LEU A 135 -6.21 -6.62 -9.04
N LEU A 136 -5.90 -6.81 -10.33
CA LEU A 136 -4.65 -6.34 -10.93
C LEU A 136 -4.52 -4.81 -10.83
N LEU A 137 -5.61 -4.08 -11.05
CA LEU A 137 -5.63 -2.62 -10.90
C LEU A 137 -5.35 -2.21 -9.44
N GLY A 138 -5.96 -2.89 -8.46
CA GLY A 138 -5.70 -2.66 -7.04
C GLY A 138 -4.24 -2.92 -6.67
N ILE A 139 -3.68 -4.06 -7.09
CA ILE A 139 -2.27 -4.41 -6.89
C ILE A 139 -1.35 -3.36 -7.52
N ALA A 140 -1.62 -2.94 -8.76
CA ALA A 140 -0.82 -1.95 -9.46
C ALA A 140 -0.85 -0.58 -8.77
N ALA A 141 -2.02 -0.13 -8.35
CA ALA A 141 -2.17 1.13 -7.63
C ALA A 141 -1.45 1.10 -6.26
N HIS A 142 -1.52 -0.02 -5.56
CA HIS A 142 -0.82 -0.22 -4.30
C HIS A 142 0.70 -0.28 -4.49
N ALA A 143 1.19 -1.07 -5.46
CA ALA A 143 2.62 -1.14 -5.80
C ALA A 143 3.17 0.22 -6.23
N LEU A 144 2.40 1.00 -6.99
CA LEU A 144 2.77 2.36 -7.37
C LEU A 144 2.91 3.26 -6.15
N ASN A 145 1.96 3.20 -5.20
CA ASN A 145 2.03 3.98 -3.97
C ASN A 145 3.24 3.61 -3.10
N ASN A 146 3.55 2.32 -2.96
CA ASN A 146 4.75 1.86 -2.25
C ASN A 146 6.04 2.34 -2.95
N GLY A 147 6.07 2.28 -4.28
CA GLY A 147 7.18 2.80 -5.08
C GLY A 147 7.38 4.31 -4.93
N LEU A 148 6.29 5.08 -4.91
CA LEU A 148 6.34 6.54 -4.69
C LEU A 148 6.86 6.89 -3.30
N GLY A 149 6.43 6.16 -2.26
CA GLY A 149 6.95 6.31 -0.91
C GLY A 149 8.46 6.08 -0.84
N LEU A 150 8.95 5.02 -1.48
CA LEU A 150 10.38 4.71 -1.56
C LEU A 150 11.18 5.83 -2.27
N ILE A 151 10.68 6.33 -3.39
CA ILE A 151 11.31 7.43 -4.14
C ILE A 151 11.37 8.70 -3.28
N ALA A 152 10.28 9.05 -2.58
CA ALA A 152 10.24 10.24 -1.72
C ALA A 152 11.26 10.16 -0.56
N VAL A 153 11.41 8.99 0.06
CA VAL A 153 12.45 8.75 1.09
C VAL A 153 13.84 8.88 0.49
N GLY A 154 14.08 8.33 -0.71
CA GLY A 154 15.37 8.46 -1.39
C GLY A 154 15.76 9.91 -1.70
N ILE A 155 14.81 10.74 -2.14
CA ILE A 155 15.04 12.17 -2.42
C ILE A 155 15.35 12.95 -1.15
N THR A 156 14.60 12.71 -0.07
CA THR A 156 14.78 13.42 1.20
C THR A 156 16.06 13.00 1.92
N GLY A 157 16.44 11.72 1.87
CA GLY A 157 17.72 11.23 2.38
C GLY A 157 18.92 11.87 1.68
N GLN A 158 18.89 11.98 0.35
CA GLN A 158 19.96 12.67 -0.41
C GLN A 158 20.08 14.16 -0.09
N ALA A 159 18.97 14.83 0.23
CA ALA A 159 18.99 16.23 0.62
C ALA A 159 19.61 16.43 2.02
N ALA A 160 19.31 15.54 2.97
CA ALA A 160 19.89 15.56 4.31
C ALA A 160 21.42 15.35 4.29
N ASP A 161 21.90 14.39 3.50
CA ASP A 161 23.34 14.12 3.34
C ASP A 161 24.10 15.32 2.76
N ARG A 162 23.51 16.02 1.78
CA ARG A 162 24.11 17.22 1.17
C ARG A 162 24.24 18.37 2.17
N CYS A 163 23.27 18.56 3.06
CA CYS A 163 23.37 19.55 4.14
C CYS A 163 24.42 19.18 5.18
N ALA A 164 24.53 17.90 5.55
CA ALA A 164 25.52 17.44 6.52
C ALA A 164 26.96 17.60 6.01
N VAL A 165 27.22 17.28 4.73
CA VAL A 165 28.53 17.49 4.09
C VAL A 165 28.84 18.98 3.93
N GLY A 166 27.84 19.81 3.61
CA GLY A 166 28.01 21.26 3.52
C GLY A 166 28.41 21.92 4.83
N LEU A 167 27.88 21.44 5.97
CA LEU A 167 28.24 21.95 7.29
C LEU A 167 29.66 21.53 7.71
N MET A 168 30.08 20.29 7.44
CA MET A 168 31.47 19.86 7.68
C MET A 168 32.50 20.54 6.76
N GLY A 169 32.08 21.06 5.61
CA GLY A 169 32.93 21.83 4.69
C GLY A 169 33.13 23.30 5.08
N ILE A 170 32.34 23.82 6.03
CA ILE A 170 32.45 25.21 6.54
C ILE A 170 33.35 25.30 7.79
N GLU A 171 33.68 24.16 8.42
CA GLU A 171 34.61 24.07 9.58
C GLU A 171 36.10 23.93 9.19
N LYS A 172 36.50 24.23 7.95
CA LYS A 172 37.90 24.32 7.53
C LYS A 172 38.22 25.67 6.91
#